data_AF-A0A843HUJ3-F1
#
_entry.id   AF-A0A843HUJ3-F1
#
_cell.length_a   1.000
_cell.length_b   1.000
_cell.length_c   1.000
_cell.angle_alpha   90.00
_cell.angle_beta   90.00
_cell.angle_gamma   90.00
#
_symmetry.space_group_name_H-M   'P 1'
#
loop_
_entity.id
_entity.type
_entity.pdbx_description
1 polymer ?
#
loop_
_entity_poly.entity_id
_entity_poly.type
_entity_poly.pdbx_seq_one_letter_code
_entity_poly.pdbx_strand_id
1 'polypeptide(L)'
;RLMQKMKLTPSEYQEMKECFQGGFTHANARQVGTLCTKVGSYDFTSSYPAVMVAEKFPISQGTYLGLVELNYILEHLDTHCYMFRVRIWDLEAIRDCDHPISISKCRQEVLEEPLIDNGRLFMAAYLETTCTEQDLLTYQEFYTWSKIEIFDCYEYVKQYLPRPFVLAILKLYKDKTELKDVAGKELEYQISKAMLNAAFGMTVTDIVREELYYDETKPEPFYSNYDNMSKEEYLEYLETQIKRYNSNPYRFLFYAWGIWVTAYARRNLFSGIKECGDDYIYSDTDSLKIKHRDCHLEYFKRYNEDIVRKLKEACEFHEIDFSLTKPKNIKGVEKQLGVWDYEGEYDEFMTLGAKRYMYRKGNNWTLTVAGVNKKMGMQYLLMRAQRWNCSPAATKIYTPFSFFNIDLTFPAEHSGRNVLTYIDDKKEGDIEDYTGIVYHFEEGSGIHMESTEYSMNPMKEFLNYLFSIKEESW
;
A
#
# COMPACT_ATOMS: atom_id res chain seq x y z
N ARG A 1 25.80 -17.93 -8.49
CA ARG A 1 26.43 -17.08 -9.53
C ARG A 1 25.59 -15.85 -9.86
N LEU A 2 24.26 -15.93 -10.07
CA LEU A 2 23.42 -14.76 -10.34
C LEU A 2 23.47 -13.69 -9.22
N MET A 3 23.25 -14.09 -7.96
CA MET A 3 23.29 -13.18 -6.80
C MET A 3 24.64 -12.47 -6.61
N GLN A 4 25.74 -12.97 -7.18
CA GLN A 4 27.04 -12.30 -7.10
C GLN A 4 27.13 -11.08 -8.03
N LYS A 5 26.26 -11.01 -9.04
CA LYS A 5 26.16 -9.89 -9.98
C LYS A 5 25.23 -8.79 -9.50
N MET A 6 24.33 -9.08 -8.55
CA MET A 6 23.35 -8.14 -8.00
C MET A 6 23.87 -7.63 -6.66
N LYS A 7 24.72 -6.62 -6.70
CA LYS A 7 25.28 -5.97 -5.51
C LYS A 7 24.74 -4.55 -5.39
N LEU A 8 24.68 -4.05 -4.17
CA LEU A 8 24.31 -2.67 -3.88
C LEU A 8 25.53 -1.88 -3.41
N THR A 9 25.59 -0.60 -3.74
CA THR A 9 26.43 0.36 -3.00
C THR A 9 25.62 1.02 -1.86
N PRO A 10 26.29 1.62 -0.86
CA PRO A 10 25.62 2.42 0.17
C PRO A 10 24.72 3.53 -0.39
N SER A 11 25.21 4.29 -1.38
CA SER A 11 24.45 5.39 -2.00
C SER A 11 23.23 4.88 -2.74
N GLU A 12 23.40 3.85 -3.58
CA GLU A 12 22.33 3.20 -4.32
C GLU A 12 21.25 2.67 -3.38
N TYR A 13 21.63 2.10 -2.23
CA TYR A 13 20.70 1.61 -1.24
C TYR A 13 19.87 2.74 -0.58
N GLN A 14 20.50 3.87 -0.27
CA GLN A 14 19.79 5.02 0.29
C GLN A 14 18.75 5.57 -0.70
N GLU A 15 19.13 5.69 -1.97
CA GLU A 15 18.21 6.11 -3.04
C GLU A 15 17.08 5.09 -3.26
N MET A 16 17.38 3.80 -3.16
CA MET A 16 16.35 2.74 -3.16
C MET A 16 15.34 2.90 -2.00
N LYS A 17 15.79 3.30 -0.81
CA LYS A 17 14.88 3.60 0.32
C LYS A 17 14.01 4.84 0.07
N GLU A 18 14.57 5.87 -0.56
CA GLU A 18 13.81 7.05 -0.99
C GLU A 18 12.74 6.66 -2.03
N CYS A 19 13.15 5.87 -3.03
CA CYS A 19 12.32 5.41 -4.15
C CYS A 19 11.19 4.47 -3.71
N PHE A 20 11.42 3.62 -2.70
CA PHE A 20 10.46 2.60 -2.31
C PHE A 20 9.13 3.21 -1.84
N GLN A 21 8.03 2.81 -2.50
CA GLN A 21 6.68 3.14 -2.08
C GLN A 21 5.82 1.88 -2.00
N GLY A 22 4.81 1.88 -1.13
CA GLY A 22 3.87 0.77 -0.98
C GLY A 22 2.79 0.74 -2.07
N GLY A 23 1.67 0.10 -1.72
CA GLY A 23 0.45 0.14 -2.54
C GLY A 23 -0.17 1.53 -2.57
N PHE A 24 -0.98 1.78 -3.58
CA PHE A 24 -1.73 3.03 -3.70
C PHE A 24 -3.13 2.86 -3.10
N THR A 25 -3.54 3.79 -2.24
CA THR A 25 -4.87 3.81 -1.63
C THR A 25 -5.33 5.25 -1.58
N HIS A 26 -6.44 5.55 -2.26
CA HIS A 26 -6.98 6.90 -2.28
C HIS A 26 -8.45 6.89 -2.70
N ALA A 27 -9.15 7.98 -2.38
CA ALA A 27 -10.53 8.22 -2.79
C ALA A 27 -10.54 9.36 -3.80
N ASN A 28 -11.28 9.21 -4.89
CA ASN A 28 -11.49 10.33 -5.80
C ASN A 28 -12.11 11.50 -5.02
N ALA A 29 -11.42 12.64 -4.99
CA ALA A 29 -11.81 13.82 -4.21
C ALA A 29 -13.24 14.28 -4.54
N ARG A 30 -13.68 14.15 -5.80
CA ARG A 30 -15.04 14.49 -6.25
C ARG A 30 -16.12 13.58 -5.66
N GLN A 31 -15.76 12.37 -5.23
CA GLN A 31 -16.70 11.38 -4.67
C GLN A 31 -16.69 11.33 -3.14
N VAL A 32 -15.80 12.08 -2.48
CA VAL A 32 -15.67 12.09 -1.02
C VAL A 32 -16.93 12.67 -0.36
N GLY A 33 -17.52 11.89 0.54
CA GLY A 33 -18.77 12.21 1.25
C GLY A 33 -20.05 12.01 0.40
N THR A 34 -19.92 11.59 -0.86
CA THR A 34 -21.06 11.37 -1.75
C THR A 34 -21.55 9.92 -1.64
N LEU A 35 -22.86 9.74 -1.52
CA LEU A 35 -23.50 8.42 -1.59
C LEU A 35 -23.57 7.98 -3.06
N CYS A 36 -22.74 6.99 -3.42
CA CYS A 36 -22.75 6.37 -4.74
C CYS A 36 -23.65 5.13 -4.74
N THR A 37 -24.43 4.92 -5.78
CA THR A 37 -25.29 3.73 -5.93
C THR A 37 -24.81 2.86 -7.08
N LYS A 38 -25.12 1.55 -7.04
CA LYS A 38 -24.73 0.56 -8.07
C LYS A 38 -23.23 0.58 -8.38
N VAL A 39 -22.43 0.42 -7.33
CA VAL A 39 -20.96 0.52 -7.43
C VAL A 39 -20.36 -0.85 -7.75
N GLY A 40 -19.69 -0.96 -8.89
CA GLY A 40 -18.94 -2.15 -9.27
C GLY A 40 -17.64 -2.26 -8.48
N SER A 41 -17.33 -3.48 -8.01
CA SER A 41 -16.10 -3.79 -7.29
C SER A 41 -15.24 -4.76 -8.08
N TYR A 42 -14.01 -4.36 -8.36
CA TYR A 42 -12.97 -5.21 -8.95
C TYR A 42 -11.76 -5.31 -8.03
N ASP A 43 -11.08 -6.45 -8.07
CA ASP A 43 -9.88 -6.75 -7.30
C ASP A 43 -8.90 -7.58 -8.14
N PHE A 44 -7.60 -7.30 -8.05
CA PHE A 44 -6.60 -8.16 -8.67
C PHE A 44 -6.49 -9.48 -7.93
N THR A 45 -6.49 -10.57 -8.68
CA THR A 45 -6.18 -11.89 -8.15
C THR A 45 -4.71 -12.02 -7.77
N SER A 46 -4.38 -11.68 -6.51
CA SER A 46 -3.01 -11.70 -5.97
C SER A 46 -2.05 -10.79 -6.75
N SER A 47 -2.28 -9.46 -6.68
CA SER A 47 -1.53 -8.43 -7.42
C SER A 47 0.00 -8.58 -7.40
N TYR A 48 0.64 -8.53 -6.21
CA TYR A 48 2.10 -8.63 -6.11
C TYR A 48 2.66 -9.97 -6.62
N PRO A 49 2.10 -11.14 -6.25
CA PRO A 49 2.49 -12.41 -6.85
C PRO A 49 2.41 -12.44 -8.37
N ALA A 50 1.37 -11.86 -8.96
CA ALA A 50 1.23 -11.80 -10.41
C ALA A 50 2.37 -11.00 -11.05
N VAL A 51 2.68 -9.83 -10.50
CA VAL A 51 3.81 -9.00 -10.94
C VAL A 51 5.13 -9.75 -10.84
N MET A 52 5.39 -10.43 -9.71
CA MET A 52 6.62 -11.20 -9.51
C MET A 52 6.81 -12.35 -10.51
N VAL A 53 5.73 -12.90 -11.05
CA VAL A 53 5.78 -13.97 -12.05
C VAL A 53 5.83 -13.39 -13.48
N ALA A 54 5.04 -12.36 -13.76
CA ALA A 54 4.77 -11.90 -15.13
C ALA A 54 5.74 -10.82 -15.64
N GLU A 55 6.33 -10.03 -14.74
CA GLU A 55 7.13 -8.85 -15.12
C GLU A 55 8.64 -9.13 -15.07
N LYS A 56 9.41 -8.20 -15.65
CA LYS A 56 10.88 -8.23 -15.64
C LYS A 56 11.45 -7.19 -14.67
N PHE A 57 12.54 -7.56 -14.01
CA PHE A 57 13.13 -6.91 -12.85
C PHE A 57 14.63 -6.62 -13.04
N PRO A 58 15.21 -5.73 -12.23
CA PRO A 58 16.66 -5.52 -12.20
C PRO A 58 17.39 -6.81 -11.77
N ILE A 59 18.26 -7.33 -12.64
CA ILE A 59 19.05 -8.56 -12.43
C ILE A 59 20.57 -8.33 -12.51
N SER A 60 21.01 -7.08 -12.32
CA SER A 60 22.41 -6.67 -12.22
C SER A 60 22.63 -5.73 -11.03
N GLN A 61 23.88 -5.40 -10.75
CA GLN A 61 24.24 -4.20 -10.01
C GLN A 61 23.85 -2.97 -10.83
N GLY A 62 23.47 -1.88 -10.16
CA GLY A 62 23.18 -0.61 -10.81
C GLY A 62 24.44 0.01 -11.41
N THR A 63 24.35 0.43 -12.66
CA THR A 63 25.37 1.27 -13.30
C THR A 63 24.95 2.72 -13.14
N TYR A 64 25.77 3.52 -12.44
CA TYR A 64 25.49 4.94 -12.26
C TYR A 64 25.77 5.71 -13.56
N LEU A 65 24.75 6.40 -14.06
CA LEU A 65 24.78 7.20 -15.28
C LEU A 65 24.84 8.71 -15.00
N GLY A 66 24.48 9.15 -13.80
CA GLY A 66 24.42 10.56 -13.44
C GLY A 66 23.23 11.27 -14.10
N LEU A 67 23.50 12.32 -14.89
CA LEU A 67 22.48 13.09 -15.61
C LEU A 67 22.10 12.37 -16.91
N VAL A 68 20.80 12.16 -17.14
CA VAL A 68 20.29 11.40 -18.29
C VAL A 68 19.08 12.12 -18.91
N GLU A 69 18.97 12.10 -20.23
CA GLU A 69 17.79 12.59 -20.95
C GLU A 69 16.64 11.59 -20.86
N LEU A 70 15.40 12.08 -20.69
CA LEU A 70 14.21 11.21 -20.63
C LEU A 70 14.10 10.27 -21.84
N ASN A 71 14.37 10.77 -23.04
CA ASN A 71 14.28 9.96 -24.26
C ASN A 71 15.24 8.76 -24.24
N TYR A 72 16.44 8.92 -23.65
CA TYR A 72 17.38 7.80 -23.50
C TYR A 72 16.75 6.66 -22.68
N ILE A 73 16.07 6.98 -21.58
CA ILE A 73 15.39 5.98 -20.75
C ILE A 73 14.27 5.29 -21.53
N LEU A 74 13.43 6.09 -22.23
CA LEU A 74 12.29 5.57 -22.99
C LEU A 74 12.69 4.60 -24.10
N GLU A 75 13.82 4.85 -24.78
CA GLU A 75 14.34 4.01 -25.85
C GLU A 75 14.89 2.65 -25.37
N HIS A 76 15.17 2.49 -24.07
CA HIS A 76 15.84 1.30 -23.52
C HIS A 76 14.99 0.50 -22.52
N LEU A 77 13.70 0.83 -22.36
CA LEU A 77 12.78 0.20 -21.39
C LEU A 77 12.59 -1.32 -21.57
N ASP A 78 12.83 -1.83 -22.79
CA ASP A 78 12.69 -3.25 -23.11
C ASP A 78 13.82 -4.10 -22.53
N THR A 79 15.01 -3.51 -22.36
CA THR A 79 16.24 -4.20 -21.94
C THR A 79 16.72 -3.79 -20.56
N HIS A 80 16.27 -2.63 -20.05
CA HIS A 80 16.76 -2.07 -18.80
C HIS A 80 15.64 -1.58 -17.87
N CYS A 81 15.96 -1.59 -16.58
CA CYS A 81 15.21 -0.95 -15.49
C CYS A 81 15.99 0.29 -15.05
N TYR A 82 15.29 1.33 -14.59
CA TYR A 82 15.93 2.58 -14.17
C TYR A 82 15.36 3.07 -12.84
N MET A 83 16.25 3.50 -11.95
CA MET A 83 15.91 4.26 -10.75
C MET A 83 16.65 5.58 -10.82
N PHE A 84 15.96 6.68 -10.54
CA PHE A 84 16.56 8.00 -10.65
C PHE A 84 15.83 9.02 -9.79
N ARG A 85 16.49 10.15 -9.57
CA ARG A 85 15.86 11.35 -9.05
C ARG A 85 15.37 12.23 -10.20
N VAL A 86 14.25 12.89 -9.95
CA VAL A 86 13.67 13.84 -10.90
C VAL A 86 13.49 15.19 -10.24
N ARG A 87 13.80 16.25 -10.99
CA ARG A 87 13.32 17.61 -10.74
C ARG A 87 12.19 17.89 -11.71
N ILE A 88 11.07 18.40 -11.22
CA ILE A 88 9.92 18.73 -12.07
C ILE A 88 9.51 20.17 -11.79
N TRP A 89 9.30 20.94 -12.86
CA TRP A 89 8.83 22.32 -12.82
C TRP A 89 7.41 22.41 -13.38
N ASP A 90 6.58 23.22 -12.73
CA ASP A 90 5.18 23.47 -13.10
C ASP A 90 4.39 22.17 -13.27
N LEU A 91 4.50 21.27 -12.29
CA LEU A 91 3.74 20.03 -12.29
C LEU A 91 2.27 20.35 -12.06
N GLU A 92 1.39 19.86 -12.93
CA GLU A 92 -0.06 20.00 -12.78
C GLU A 92 -0.78 18.73 -13.22
N ALA A 93 -1.78 18.30 -12.45
CA ALA A 93 -2.61 17.15 -12.78
C ALA A 93 -3.45 17.44 -14.03
N ILE A 94 -3.42 16.53 -15.01
CA ILE A 94 -4.27 16.60 -16.22
C ILE A 94 -5.65 15.98 -15.93
N ARG A 95 -5.77 15.22 -14.82
CA ARG A 95 -6.97 14.48 -14.46
C ARG A 95 -7.30 14.67 -12.99
N ASP A 96 -8.57 14.91 -12.70
CA ASP A 96 -9.05 15.06 -11.33
C ASP A 96 -9.44 13.74 -10.66
N CYS A 97 -9.29 12.61 -11.38
CA CYS A 97 -9.71 11.31 -10.86
C CYS A 97 -8.81 10.82 -9.73
N ASP A 98 -7.49 10.97 -9.85
CA ASP A 98 -6.52 10.68 -8.80
C ASP A 98 -5.08 11.13 -9.14
N HIS A 99 -4.20 11.15 -8.14
CA HIS A 99 -2.88 11.79 -8.21
C HIS A 99 -1.75 10.83 -7.76
N PRO A 100 -0.88 10.34 -8.67
CA PRO A 100 0.08 9.29 -8.31
C PRO A 100 1.23 9.73 -7.40
N ILE A 101 1.63 11.00 -7.39
CA ILE A 101 2.77 11.46 -6.58
C ILE A 101 2.34 11.64 -5.12
N SER A 102 3.00 10.93 -4.20
CA SER A 102 2.83 11.08 -2.75
C SER A 102 3.70 12.22 -2.23
N ILE A 103 3.13 13.18 -1.49
CA ILE A 103 3.91 14.30 -0.95
C ILE A 103 5.02 13.82 -0.01
N SER A 104 4.79 12.77 0.77
CA SER A 104 5.78 12.16 1.67
C SER A 104 6.99 11.55 0.94
N LYS A 105 6.95 11.48 -0.40
CA LYS A 105 8.04 11.00 -1.25
C LYS A 105 8.73 12.14 -2.01
N CYS A 106 8.28 13.37 -1.82
CA CYS A 106 8.97 14.57 -2.28
C CYS A 106 9.98 15.03 -1.20
N ARG A 107 11.06 15.68 -1.63
CA ARG A 107 11.97 16.39 -0.73
C ARG A 107 11.28 17.64 -0.21
N GLN A 108 10.90 17.63 1.07
CA GLN A 108 10.07 18.70 1.65
C GLN A 108 10.81 20.05 1.68
N GLU A 109 12.14 20.02 1.77
CA GLU A 109 12.98 21.20 1.91
C GLU A 109 13.02 22.07 0.64
N VAL A 110 12.62 21.50 -0.50
CA VAL A 110 12.64 22.16 -1.81
C VAL A 110 11.29 22.13 -2.51
N LEU A 111 10.22 21.66 -1.85
CA LEU A 111 8.89 21.63 -2.45
C LEU A 111 8.30 23.04 -2.47
N GLU A 112 7.90 23.54 -3.63
CA GLU A 112 7.40 24.91 -3.82
C GLU A 112 5.93 24.91 -4.27
N GLU A 113 5.12 25.71 -3.55
CA GLU A 113 3.70 25.96 -3.84
C GLU A 113 2.84 24.70 -4.09
N PRO A 114 2.88 23.68 -3.21
CA PRO A 114 2.10 22.46 -3.44
C PRO A 114 0.60 22.68 -3.19
N LEU A 115 -0.24 22.16 -4.09
CA LEU A 115 -1.64 21.87 -3.79
C LEU A 115 -1.80 20.37 -3.53
N ILE A 116 -2.42 20.03 -2.39
CA ILE A 116 -2.39 18.67 -1.85
C ILE A 116 -3.80 18.09 -1.74
N ASP A 117 -4.00 16.93 -2.36
CA ASP A 117 -5.16 16.07 -2.22
C ASP A 117 -4.85 14.93 -1.23
N ASN A 118 -5.10 15.16 0.06
CA ASN A 118 -4.97 14.15 1.12
C ASN A 118 -3.62 13.37 1.08
N GLY A 119 -2.51 14.11 0.97
CA GLY A 119 -1.16 13.56 0.88
C GLY A 119 -0.71 13.19 -0.54
N ARG A 120 -1.54 13.44 -1.56
CA ARG A 120 -1.19 13.36 -2.99
C ARG A 120 -1.01 14.74 -3.59
N LEU A 121 -0.09 14.86 -4.54
CA LEU A 121 0.25 16.15 -5.13
C LEU A 121 -0.63 16.42 -6.34
N PHE A 122 -1.44 17.48 -6.30
CA PHE A 122 -2.24 17.94 -7.44
C PHE A 122 -1.41 18.83 -8.36
N MET A 123 -0.72 19.81 -7.78
CA MET A 123 0.21 20.69 -8.50
C MET A 123 1.37 21.11 -7.59
N ALA A 124 2.48 21.53 -8.19
CA ALA A 124 3.58 22.22 -7.54
C ALA A 124 4.39 23.03 -8.55
N ALA A 125 4.89 24.21 -8.16
CA ALA A 125 5.78 25.01 -8.99
C ALA A 125 7.14 24.31 -9.19
N TYR A 126 7.63 23.65 -8.13
CA TYR A 126 8.86 22.88 -8.17
C TYR A 126 8.81 21.72 -7.18
N LEU A 127 9.32 20.55 -7.58
CA LEU A 127 9.50 19.41 -6.69
C LEU A 127 10.72 18.56 -7.07
N GLU A 128 11.27 17.88 -6.07
CA GLU A 128 12.22 16.78 -6.26
C GLU A 128 11.69 15.48 -5.64
N THR A 129 11.81 14.37 -6.37
CA THR A 129 11.45 13.02 -5.87
C THR A 129 12.32 11.94 -6.50
N THR A 130 12.34 10.74 -5.89
CA THR A 130 13.05 9.56 -6.40
C THR A 130 12.03 8.53 -6.87
N CYS A 131 12.17 8.01 -8.08
CA CYS A 131 11.18 7.11 -8.67
C CYS A 131 11.81 6.09 -9.63
N THR A 132 11.04 5.07 -10.00
CA THR A 132 11.43 4.10 -11.05
C THR A 132 10.93 4.53 -12.41
N GLU A 133 11.38 3.85 -13.47
CA GLU A 133 10.81 4.07 -14.80
C GLU A 133 9.30 3.74 -14.87
N GLN A 134 8.82 2.79 -14.06
CA GLN A 134 7.40 2.44 -14.01
C GLN A 134 6.55 3.54 -13.38
N ASP A 135 7.09 4.23 -12.38
CA ASP A 135 6.44 5.39 -11.75
C ASP A 135 6.40 6.57 -12.73
N LEU A 136 7.51 6.86 -13.41
CA LEU A 136 7.57 7.96 -14.38
C LEU A 136 6.59 7.76 -15.55
N LEU A 137 6.48 6.53 -16.07
CA LEU A 137 5.47 6.17 -17.08
C LEU A 137 4.05 6.43 -16.58
N THR A 138 3.80 6.26 -15.28
CA THR A 138 2.51 6.59 -14.67
C THR A 138 2.35 8.11 -14.56
N TYR A 139 3.40 8.84 -14.16
CA TYR A 139 3.34 10.29 -14.03
C TYR A 139 3.03 10.98 -15.36
N GLN A 140 3.60 10.49 -16.47
CA GLN A 140 3.32 10.99 -17.83
C GLN A 140 1.85 10.88 -18.25
N GLU A 141 1.07 10.02 -17.60
CA GLU A 141 -0.33 9.78 -17.91
C GLU A 141 -1.31 10.60 -17.07
N PHE A 142 -0.82 11.18 -15.97
CA PHE A 142 -1.60 11.89 -14.96
C PHE A 142 -1.20 13.35 -14.78
N TYR A 143 0.03 13.73 -15.16
CA TYR A 143 0.55 15.09 -15.00
C TYR A 143 1.08 15.67 -16.31
N THR A 144 1.05 16.98 -16.38
CA THR A 144 1.85 17.80 -17.30
C THR A 144 2.93 18.53 -16.49
N TRP A 145 3.99 18.97 -17.17
CA TRP A 145 5.06 19.77 -16.60
C TRP A 145 5.75 20.60 -17.70
N SER A 146 6.35 21.73 -17.31
CA SER A 146 7.10 22.58 -18.25
C SER A 146 8.50 22.03 -18.51
N LYS A 147 9.12 21.42 -17.49
CA LYS A 147 10.46 20.84 -17.55
C LYS A 147 10.55 19.65 -16.60
N ILE A 148 11.32 18.64 -17.02
CA ILE A 148 11.78 17.54 -16.17
C ILE A 148 13.28 17.34 -16.36
N GLU A 149 14.01 17.10 -15.27
CA GLU A 149 15.44 16.80 -15.29
C GLU A 149 15.69 15.51 -14.50
N ILE A 150 16.37 14.55 -15.12
CA ILE A 150 16.67 13.25 -14.52
C ILE A 150 18.14 13.20 -14.13
N PHE A 151 18.39 12.99 -12.85
CA PHE A 151 19.73 12.96 -12.26
C PHE A 151 19.86 11.83 -11.25
N ASP A 152 21.09 11.54 -10.84
CA ASP A 152 21.43 10.38 -10.02
C ASP A 152 20.81 9.08 -10.57
N CYS A 153 20.93 8.87 -11.89
CA CYS A 153 20.31 7.75 -12.56
C CYS A 153 21.13 6.46 -12.42
N TYR A 154 20.46 5.37 -12.06
CA TYR A 154 21.01 4.01 -12.06
C TYR A 154 20.28 3.15 -13.10
N GLU A 155 21.06 2.43 -13.91
CA GLU A 155 20.57 1.47 -14.90
C GLU A 155 20.83 0.03 -14.46
N TYR A 156 19.86 -0.85 -14.70
CA TYR A 156 19.95 -2.27 -14.42
C TYR A 156 19.55 -3.10 -15.62
N VAL A 157 20.23 -4.23 -15.85
CA VAL A 157 19.79 -5.24 -16.81
C VAL A 157 18.44 -5.80 -16.37
N LYS A 158 17.48 -5.91 -17.31
CA LYS A 158 16.09 -6.31 -17.04
C LYS A 158 15.83 -7.76 -17.45
N GLN A 159 15.28 -8.57 -16.55
CA GLN A 159 14.86 -9.96 -16.83
C GLN A 159 13.86 -10.51 -15.82
N TYR A 160 13.20 -11.63 -16.13
CA TYR A 160 12.36 -12.36 -15.17
C TYR A 160 13.12 -12.77 -13.90
N LEU A 161 12.40 -12.86 -12.78
CA LEU A 161 12.94 -13.34 -11.51
C LEU A 161 13.50 -14.78 -11.63
N PRO A 162 14.39 -15.22 -10.72
CA PRO A 162 14.94 -16.57 -10.80
C PRO A 162 13.85 -17.64 -10.75
N ARG A 163 13.92 -18.62 -11.66
CA ARG A 163 12.98 -19.76 -11.76
C ARG A 163 12.61 -20.40 -10.41
N PRO A 164 13.54 -20.70 -9.48
CA PRO A 164 13.17 -21.31 -8.20
C PRO A 164 12.26 -20.42 -7.36
N PHE A 165 12.42 -19.11 -7.45
CA PHE A 165 11.60 -18.16 -6.72
C PHE A 165 10.19 -18.08 -7.33
N VAL A 166 10.11 -18.02 -8.66
CA VAL A 166 8.83 -18.07 -9.40
C VAL A 166 8.04 -19.33 -9.07
N LEU A 167 8.68 -20.51 -9.06
CA LEU A 167 8.04 -21.77 -8.67
C LEU A 167 7.53 -21.77 -7.22
N ALA A 168 8.28 -21.17 -6.29
CA ALA A 168 7.84 -21.05 -4.90
C ALA A 168 6.59 -20.16 -4.78
N ILE A 169 6.53 -19.05 -5.51
CA ILE A 169 5.37 -18.15 -5.54
C ILE A 169 4.15 -18.85 -6.12
N LEU A 170 4.29 -19.56 -7.25
CA LEU A 170 3.20 -20.32 -7.87
C LEU A 170 2.68 -21.43 -6.95
N LYS A 171 3.57 -22.10 -6.21
CA LYS A 171 3.18 -23.07 -5.18
C LYS A 171 2.36 -22.42 -4.07
N LEU A 172 2.85 -21.33 -3.48
CA LEU A 172 2.13 -20.60 -2.43
C LEU A 172 0.76 -20.09 -2.92
N TYR A 173 0.68 -19.68 -4.19
CA TYR A 173 -0.58 -19.26 -4.80
C TYR A 173 -1.57 -20.41 -4.97
N LYS A 174 -1.09 -21.59 -5.41
CA LYS A 174 -1.90 -22.81 -5.48
C LYS A 174 -2.42 -23.19 -4.09
N ASP A 175 -1.53 -23.27 -3.11
CA ASP A 175 -1.89 -23.65 -1.73
C ASP A 175 -2.96 -22.69 -1.15
N LYS A 176 -2.80 -21.38 -1.36
CA LYS A 176 -3.82 -20.37 -0.98
C LYS A 176 -5.16 -20.62 -1.67
N THR A 177 -5.13 -20.95 -2.96
CA THR A 177 -6.33 -21.10 -3.79
C THR A 177 -7.15 -22.34 -3.41
N GLU A 178 -6.48 -23.43 -3.05
CA GLU A 178 -7.11 -24.68 -2.62
C GLU A 178 -7.77 -24.56 -1.23
N LEU A 179 -7.26 -23.66 -0.38
CA LEU A 179 -7.77 -23.42 0.98
C LEU A 179 -8.89 -22.37 1.07
N LYS A 180 -9.11 -21.57 0.02
CA LYS A 180 -10.09 -20.46 0.04
C LYS A 180 -11.53 -20.99 0.13
N ASP A 181 -12.33 -20.40 1.02
CA ASP A 181 -13.74 -20.72 1.26
C ASP A 181 -14.00 -22.19 1.68
N VAL A 182 -13.02 -22.82 2.31
CA VAL A 182 -13.14 -24.17 2.89
C VAL A 182 -13.47 -24.05 4.38
N ALA A 183 -14.65 -24.53 4.77
CA ALA A 183 -15.12 -24.47 6.15
C ALA A 183 -14.16 -25.21 7.10
N GLY A 184 -13.74 -24.53 8.17
CA GLY A 184 -12.80 -25.08 9.15
C GLY A 184 -11.32 -24.98 8.75
N LYS A 185 -11.01 -24.32 7.62
CA LYS A 185 -9.64 -24.04 7.13
C LYS A 185 -9.33 -22.55 7.05
N GLU A 186 -10.11 -21.72 7.75
CA GLU A 186 -9.97 -20.27 7.71
C GLU A 186 -8.59 -19.84 8.22
N LEU A 187 -8.07 -20.48 9.27
CA LEU A 187 -6.74 -20.19 9.82
C LEU A 187 -5.63 -20.56 8.83
N GLU A 188 -5.66 -21.77 8.27
CA GLU A 188 -4.68 -22.22 7.27
C GLU A 188 -4.71 -21.34 6.02
N TYR A 189 -5.90 -20.92 5.57
CA TYR A 189 -6.03 -19.95 4.49
C TYR A 189 -5.37 -18.60 4.84
N GLN A 190 -5.57 -18.07 6.06
CA GLN A 190 -4.91 -16.83 6.48
C GLN A 190 -3.38 -16.99 6.51
N ILE A 191 -2.86 -18.10 7.04
CA ILE A 191 -1.42 -18.39 7.07
C ILE A 191 -0.86 -18.48 5.65
N SER A 192 -1.52 -19.22 4.77
CA SER A 192 -1.10 -19.37 3.37
C SER A 192 -1.13 -18.03 2.62
N LYS A 193 -2.18 -17.22 2.81
CA LYS A 193 -2.27 -15.86 2.28
C LYS A 193 -1.13 -14.97 2.80
N ALA A 194 -0.81 -15.06 4.09
CA ALA A 194 0.29 -14.31 4.69
C ALA A 194 1.64 -14.74 4.10
N MET A 195 1.89 -16.04 3.94
CA MET A 195 3.13 -16.56 3.32
C MET A 195 3.29 -16.11 1.87
N LEU A 196 2.21 -16.12 1.08
CA LEU A 196 2.24 -15.63 -0.30
C LEU A 196 2.63 -14.14 -0.36
N ASN A 197 2.02 -13.31 0.51
CA ASN A 197 2.35 -11.89 0.58
C ASN A 197 3.75 -11.64 1.15
N ALA A 198 4.24 -12.52 2.03
CA ALA A 198 5.60 -12.45 2.57
C ALA A 198 6.68 -12.67 1.51
N ALA A 199 6.38 -13.36 0.39
CA ALA A 199 7.32 -13.49 -0.72
C ALA A 199 7.79 -12.12 -1.23
N PHE A 200 6.86 -11.16 -1.36
CA PHE A 200 7.19 -9.76 -1.63
C PHE A 200 7.85 -9.09 -0.41
N GLY A 201 7.26 -9.19 0.78
CA GLY A 201 7.75 -8.48 1.97
C GLY A 201 9.22 -8.78 2.32
N MET A 202 9.68 -10.00 2.09
CA MET A 202 11.08 -10.39 2.28
C MET A 202 12.03 -9.70 1.30
N THR A 203 11.57 -9.32 0.11
CA THR A 203 12.41 -8.61 -0.88
C THR A 203 12.71 -7.18 -0.46
N VAL A 204 11.81 -6.51 0.26
CA VAL A 204 11.97 -5.11 0.71
C VAL A 204 12.29 -4.98 2.20
N THR A 205 12.74 -6.07 2.83
CA THR A 205 13.15 -6.02 4.24
C THR A 205 14.37 -5.10 4.38
N ASP A 206 14.32 -4.13 5.31
CA ASP A 206 15.41 -3.18 5.52
C ASP A 206 16.72 -3.94 5.82
N ILE A 207 17.74 -3.65 5.02
CA ILE A 207 19.09 -4.21 5.14
C ILE A 207 19.81 -3.60 6.34
N VAL A 208 19.57 -2.32 6.62
CA VAL A 208 20.28 -1.52 7.62
C VAL A 208 19.29 -1.25 8.75
N ARG A 209 19.37 -2.07 9.79
CA ARG A 209 18.37 -2.08 10.86
C ARG A 209 18.83 -1.26 12.05
N GLU A 210 17.87 -0.53 12.60
CA GLU A 210 17.97 -0.06 13.96
C GLU A 210 17.78 -1.26 14.90
N GLU A 211 18.75 -1.47 15.77
CA GLU A 211 18.75 -2.51 16.78
C GLU A 211 18.52 -1.83 18.13
N LEU A 212 17.46 -2.25 18.83
CA LEU A 212 17.13 -1.74 20.16
C LEU A 212 17.74 -2.66 21.22
N TYR A 213 18.39 -2.04 22.19
CA TYR A 213 19.07 -2.67 23.31
C TYR A 213 18.42 -2.27 24.61
N TYR A 214 18.45 -3.18 25.59
CA TYR A 214 18.00 -2.94 26.96
C TYR A 214 19.17 -3.18 27.92
N ASP A 215 19.46 -2.21 28.78
CA ASP A 215 20.50 -2.26 29.81
C ASP A 215 20.01 -1.59 31.09
N GLU A 216 19.60 -2.42 32.06
CA GLU A 216 19.08 -2.00 33.37
C GLU A 216 20.07 -1.15 34.19
N THR A 217 21.36 -1.12 33.82
CA THR A 217 22.39 -0.35 34.54
C THR A 217 22.49 1.09 34.09
N LYS A 218 21.83 1.47 32.99
CA LYS A 218 21.85 2.83 32.44
C LYS A 218 20.67 3.66 32.97
N PRO A 219 20.84 4.99 33.11
CA PRO A 219 19.73 5.89 33.47
C PRO A 219 18.58 5.86 32.46
N GLU A 220 18.91 5.72 31.16
CA GLU A 220 17.97 5.41 30.09
C GLU A 220 18.26 3.98 29.61
N PRO A 221 17.44 2.99 30.05
CA PRO A 221 17.78 1.59 29.86
C PRO A 221 17.54 1.11 28.43
N PHE A 222 16.66 1.76 27.68
CA PHE A 222 16.48 1.51 26.26
C PHE A 222 17.34 2.45 25.44
N TYR A 223 18.12 1.89 24.51
CA TYR A 223 18.89 2.66 23.54
C TYR A 223 19.01 1.89 22.23
N SER A 224 19.14 2.59 21.12
CA SER A 224 19.39 2.01 19.80
C SER A 224 20.88 1.98 19.48
N ASN A 225 21.30 1.16 18.51
CA ASN A 225 22.62 1.33 17.90
C ASN A 225 22.79 2.69 17.22
N TYR A 226 21.70 3.39 16.87
CA TYR A 226 21.74 4.70 16.22
C TYR A 226 21.95 5.84 17.22
N ASP A 227 21.63 5.61 18.49
CA ASP A 227 21.73 6.63 19.52
C ASP A 227 23.19 7.04 19.70
N ASN A 228 23.45 8.34 19.48
CA ASN A 228 24.76 8.97 19.57
C ASN A 228 25.76 8.58 18.47
N MET A 229 25.35 7.89 17.39
CA MET A 229 26.21 7.75 16.22
C MET A 229 26.40 9.10 15.53
N SER A 230 27.66 9.49 15.36
CA SER A 230 28.03 10.54 14.42
C SER A 230 27.66 10.16 12.98
N LYS A 231 27.65 11.16 12.09
CA LYS A 231 27.38 10.93 10.67
C LYS A 231 28.39 9.95 10.07
N GLU A 232 29.65 10.07 10.48
CA GLU A 232 30.75 9.23 10.03
C GLU A 232 30.58 7.78 10.49
N GLU A 233 30.24 7.56 11.77
CA GLU A 233 29.94 6.22 12.31
C GLU A 233 28.74 5.57 11.62
N TYR A 234 27.69 6.34 11.34
CA TYR A 234 26.55 5.83 10.59
C TYR A 234 26.93 5.40 9.16
N LEU A 235 27.77 6.16 8.47
CA LEU A 235 28.24 5.81 7.13
C LEU A 235 29.08 4.52 7.14
N GLU A 236 29.94 4.33 8.15
CA GLU A 236 30.71 3.10 8.34
C GLU A 236 29.80 1.90 8.67
N TYR A 237 28.78 2.11 9.51
CA TYR A 237 27.77 1.09 9.81
C TYR A 237 27.00 0.68 8.56
N LEU A 238 26.53 1.65 7.78
CA LEU A 238 25.86 1.44 6.49
C LEU A 238 26.74 0.63 5.54
N GLU A 239 27.99 1.02 5.33
CA GLU A 239 28.96 0.27 4.51
C GLU A 239 29.11 -1.18 4.97
N THR A 240 29.22 -1.39 6.29
CA THR A 240 29.35 -2.70 6.89
C THR A 240 28.13 -3.58 6.63
N GLN A 241 26.91 -3.04 6.82
CA GLN A 241 25.68 -3.78 6.57
C GLN A 241 25.51 -4.13 5.08
N ILE A 242 25.80 -3.19 4.18
CA ILE A 242 25.75 -3.43 2.73
C ILE A 242 26.77 -4.48 2.29
N LYS A 243 27.99 -4.45 2.86
CA LYS A 243 29.01 -5.47 2.60
C LYS A 243 28.55 -6.85 3.09
N ARG A 244 27.95 -6.94 4.28
CA ARG A 244 27.37 -8.20 4.82
C ARG A 244 26.27 -8.72 3.91
N TYR A 245 25.35 -7.85 3.49
CA TYR A 245 24.29 -8.19 2.56
C TYR A 245 24.84 -8.73 1.23
N ASN A 246 25.81 -8.05 0.63
CA ASN A 246 26.41 -8.44 -0.65
C ASN A 246 27.25 -9.71 -0.61
N SER A 247 27.87 -10.01 0.53
CA SER A 247 28.75 -11.17 0.70
C SER A 247 28.06 -12.40 1.26
N ASN A 248 26.81 -12.29 1.72
CA ASN A 248 26.07 -13.41 2.30
C ASN A 248 25.85 -14.55 1.26
N PRO A 249 26.43 -15.74 1.47
CA PRO A 249 26.31 -16.87 0.54
C PRO A 249 24.90 -17.45 0.48
N TYR A 250 24.07 -17.20 1.50
CA TYR A 250 22.68 -17.63 1.59
C TYR A 250 21.71 -16.59 1.03
N ARG A 251 22.18 -15.43 0.58
CA ARG A 251 21.32 -14.41 -0.01
C ARG A 251 20.71 -14.95 -1.31
N PHE A 252 19.38 -14.98 -1.36
CA PHE A 252 18.60 -15.38 -2.55
C PHE A 252 17.64 -14.29 -3.03
N LEU A 253 17.57 -13.16 -2.32
CA LEU A 253 16.72 -12.01 -2.65
C LEU A 253 17.56 -10.78 -2.95
N PHE A 254 17.04 -9.92 -3.82
CA PHE A 254 17.61 -8.62 -4.15
C PHE A 254 16.64 -7.50 -3.78
N TYR A 255 17.11 -6.47 -3.05
CA TYR A 255 16.26 -5.41 -2.50
C TYR A 255 15.46 -4.67 -3.58
N ALA A 256 16.13 -4.37 -4.70
CA ALA A 256 15.53 -3.69 -5.83
C ALA A 256 14.29 -4.43 -6.37
N TRP A 257 14.24 -5.77 -6.33
CA TRP A 257 13.08 -6.50 -6.86
C TRP A 257 11.78 -6.01 -6.24
N GLY A 258 11.75 -5.78 -4.94
CA GLY A 258 10.55 -5.38 -4.25
C GLY A 258 10.10 -3.94 -4.54
N ILE A 259 11.02 -3.04 -4.89
CA ILE A 259 10.69 -1.69 -5.37
C ILE A 259 9.93 -1.79 -6.70
N TRP A 260 10.42 -2.60 -7.63
CA TRP A 260 9.74 -2.80 -8.92
C TRP A 260 8.42 -3.57 -8.76
N VAL A 261 8.31 -4.50 -7.80
CA VAL A 261 7.03 -5.18 -7.52
C VAL A 261 5.93 -4.17 -7.23
N THR A 262 6.18 -3.20 -6.35
CA THR A 262 5.15 -2.21 -6.02
C THR A 262 4.96 -1.18 -7.14
N ALA A 263 6.02 -0.81 -7.86
CA ALA A 263 5.92 0.13 -8.99
C ALA A 263 5.06 -0.42 -10.13
N TYR A 264 5.26 -1.66 -10.56
CA TYR A 264 4.39 -2.32 -11.55
C TYR A 264 2.95 -2.49 -11.02
N ALA A 265 2.78 -2.86 -9.76
CA ALA A 265 1.44 -3.01 -9.18
C ALA A 265 0.67 -1.68 -9.15
N ARG A 266 1.35 -0.57 -8.78
CA ARG A 266 0.77 0.78 -8.87
C ARG A 266 0.42 1.12 -10.32
N ARG A 267 1.32 0.90 -11.27
CA ARG A 267 1.07 1.16 -12.70
C ARG A 267 -0.17 0.40 -13.21
N ASN A 268 -0.33 -0.87 -12.82
CA ASN A 268 -1.48 -1.70 -13.18
C ASN A 268 -2.80 -1.18 -12.57
N LEU A 269 -2.76 -0.70 -11.32
CA LEU A 269 -3.93 -0.06 -10.70
C LEU A 269 -4.26 1.26 -11.40
N PHE A 270 -3.25 2.10 -11.66
CA PHE A 270 -3.41 3.39 -12.32
C PHE A 270 -3.88 3.28 -13.77
N SER A 271 -3.57 2.20 -14.49
CA SER A 271 -4.19 1.97 -15.80
C SER A 271 -5.71 1.76 -15.68
N GLY A 272 -6.17 1.18 -14.57
CA GLY A 272 -7.61 1.03 -14.26
C GLY A 272 -8.25 2.35 -13.85
N ILE A 273 -7.57 3.13 -13.00
CA ILE A 273 -8.01 4.48 -12.62
C ILE A 273 -8.13 5.38 -13.86
N LYS A 274 -7.10 5.35 -14.73
CA LYS A 274 -7.06 6.12 -15.98
C LYS A 274 -8.23 5.77 -16.90
N GLU A 275 -8.50 4.47 -17.08
CA GLU A 275 -9.64 4.01 -17.88
C GLU A 275 -10.97 4.53 -17.31
N CYS A 276 -11.15 4.44 -16.00
CA CYS A 276 -12.43 4.75 -15.37
C CYS A 276 -12.69 6.26 -15.30
N GLY A 277 -11.65 7.10 -15.22
CA GLY A 277 -11.80 8.56 -15.23
C GLY A 277 -12.79 9.05 -14.17
N ASP A 278 -13.85 9.74 -14.58
CA ASP A 278 -14.88 10.25 -13.68
C ASP A 278 -15.73 9.17 -13.00
N ASP A 279 -15.77 7.95 -13.55
CA ASP A 279 -16.47 6.80 -12.96
C ASP A 279 -15.68 6.15 -11.82
N TYR A 280 -14.40 6.49 -11.66
CA TYR A 280 -13.59 6.04 -10.54
C TYR A 280 -14.04 6.68 -9.21
N ILE A 281 -14.21 5.85 -8.19
CA ILE A 281 -14.64 6.29 -6.84
C ILE A 281 -13.52 6.13 -5.82
N TYR A 282 -12.89 4.96 -5.78
CA TYR A 282 -11.96 4.60 -4.71
C TYR A 282 -11.06 3.43 -5.12
N SER A 283 -9.81 3.45 -4.67
CA SER A 283 -8.90 2.32 -4.77
C SER A 283 -8.21 2.01 -3.44
N ASP A 284 -7.86 0.74 -3.25
CA ASP A 284 -7.00 0.30 -2.15
C ASP A 284 -6.13 -0.86 -2.62
N THR A 285 -4.85 -0.56 -2.85
CA THR A 285 -3.74 -1.41 -3.28
C THR A 285 -3.97 -2.15 -4.60
N ASP A 286 -4.97 -3.01 -4.63
CA ASP A 286 -5.31 -3.93 -5.69
C ASP A 286 -6.81 -3.94 -6.04
N SER A 287 -7.59 -3.06 -5.42
CA SER A 287 -9.03 -2.95 -5.64
C SER A 287 -9.44 -1.63 -6.31
N LEU A 288 -10.50 -1.68 -7.11
CA LEU A 288 -11.10 -0.54 -7.80
C LEU A 288 -12.62 -0.53 -7.61
N LYS A 289 -13.15 0.61 -7.16
CA LYS A 289 -14.60 0.84 -7.01
C LYS A 289 -15.05 1.86 -8.04
N ILE A 290 -16.03 1.50 -8.85
CA ILE A 290 -16.40 2.26 -10.06
C ILE A 290 -17.91 2.40 -10.24
N LYS A 291 -18.33 3.49 -10.88
CA LYS A 291 -19.67 3.65 -11.48
C LYS A 291 -19.66 3.05 -12.88
N HIS A 292 -20.85 2.95 -13.48
CA HIS A 292 -21.07 2.59 -14.89
C HIS A 292 -20.17 1.46 -15.43
N ARG A 293 -20.01 0.39 -14.63
CA ARG A 293 -19.09 -0.73 -14.89
C ARG A 293 -19.12 -1.24 -16.33
N ASP A 294 -20.31 -1.32 -16.92
CA ASP A 294 -20.52 -1.88 -18.25
C ASP A 294 -19.75 -1.12 -19.34
N CYS A 295 -19.48 0.18 -19.13
CA CYS A 295 -18.67 1.02 -20.03
C CYS A 295 -17.19 0.60 -20.07
N HIS A 296 -16.69 -0.07 -19.02
CA HIS A 296 -15.26 -0.38 -18.86
C HIS A 296 -14.93 -1.87 -19.04
N LEU A 297 -15.91 -2.71 -19.39
CA LEU A 297 -15.72 -4.17 -19.51
C LEU A 297 -14.64 -4.54 -20.53
N GLU A 298 -14.54 -3.80 -21.63
CA GLU A 298 -13.53 -4.06 -22.66
C GLU A 298 -12.11 -3.78 -22.15
N TYR A 299 -11.92 -2.76 -21.32
CA TYR A 299 -10.63 -2.55 -20.67
C TYR A 299 -10.23 -3.72 -19.77
N PHE A 300 -11.14 -4.18 -18.89
CA PHE A 300 -10.84 -5.30 -18.00
C PHE A 300 -10.50 -6.57 -18.79
N LYS A 301 -11.21 -6.82 -19.89
CA LYS A 301 -10.93 -7.93 -20.79
C LYS A 301 -9.53 -7.80 -21.43
N ARG A 302 -9.19 -6.65 -22.02
CA ARG A 302 -7.88 -6.40 -22.63
C ARG A 302 -6.74 -6.51 -21.63
N TYR A 303 -6.91 -5.96 -20.43
CA TYR A 303 -5.93 -6.10 -19.35
C TYR A 303 -5.73 -7.57 -18.98
N ASN A 304 -6.83 -8.32 -18.80
CA ASN A 304 -6.78 -9.72 -18.44
C ASN A 304 -6.11 -10.59 -19.53
N GLU A 305 -6.33 -10.26 -20.81
CA GLU A 305 -5.64 -10.89 -21.94
C GLU A 305 -4.13 -10.58 -21.93
N ASP A 306 -3.75 -9.33 -21.65
CA ASP A 306 -2.35 -8.90 -21.58
C ASP A 306 -1.57 -9.59 -20.45
N ILE A 307 -2.14 -9.61 -19.23
CA ILE A 307 -1.47 -10.27 -18.10
C ILE A 307 -1.33 -11.78 -18.33
N VAL A 308 -2.32 -12.42 -18.96
CA VAL A 308 -2.24 -13.84 -19.35
C VAL A 308 -1.15 -14.06 -20.39
N ARG A 309 -1.00 -13.16 -21.36
CA ARG A 309 0.10 -13.21 -22.34
C ARG A 309 1.46 -13.09 -21.66
N LYS A 310 1.65 -12.11 -20.77
CA LYS A 310 2.89 -11.93 -20.01
C LYS A 310 3.23 -13.15 -19.15
N LEU A 311 2.23 -13.73 -18.48
CA LEU A 311 2.41 -14.96 -17.69
C LEU A 311 2.85 -16.15 -18.55
N LYS A 312 2.32 -16.29 -19.78
CA LYS A 312 2.76 -17.32 -20.73
C LYS A 312 4.21 -17.12 -21.13
N GLU A 313 4.59 -15.89 -21.51
CA GLU A 313 5.97 -15.55 -21.90
C GLU A 313 6.95 -15.84 -20.76
N ALA A 314 6.59 -15.51 -19.52
CA ALA A 314 7.40 -15.83 -18.34
C ALA A 314 7.51 -17.34 -18.08
N CYS A 315 6.40 -18.08 -18.22
CA CYS A 315 6.39 -19.54 -18.07
C CYS A 315 7.24 -20.23 -19.16
N GLU A 316 7.16 -19.76 -20.41
CA GLU A 316 7.97 -20.25 -21.53
C GLU A 316 9.46 -19.99 -21.29
N PHE A 317 9.83 -18.78 -20.87
CA PHE A 317 11.20 -18.43 -20.51
C PHE A 317 11.77 -19.34 -19.40
N HIS A 318 10.93 -19.74 -18.44
CA HIS A 318 11.35 -20.57 -17.32
C HIS A 318 11.14 -22.08 -17.53
N GLU A 319 10.57 -22.53 -18.64
CA GLU A 319 10.15 -23.92 -18.81
C GLU A 319 9.28 -24.39 -17.61
N ILE A 320 8.23 -23.61 -17.32
CA ILE A 320 7.23 -23.88 -16.28
C ILE A 320 5.89 -24.17 -16.96
N ASP A 321 5.16 -25.15 -16.44
CA ASP A 321 3.79 -25.41 -16.89
C ASP A 321 2.87 -24.22 -16.57
N PHE A 322 2.32 -23.60 -17.62
CA PHE A 322 1.40 -22.47 -17.53
C PHE A 322 0.15 -22.77 -16.67
N SER A 323 -0.24 -24.05 -16.55
CA SER A 323 -1.36 -24.47 -15.69
C SER A 323 -1.19 -24.05 -14.23
N LEU A 324 0.05 -23.88 -13.76
CA LEU A 324 0.36 -23.43 -12.40
C LEU A 324 -0.06 -21.98 -12.12
N THR A 325 -0.27 -21.17 -13.15
CA THR A 325 -0.79 -19.79 -13.00
C THR A 325 -2.31 -19.74 -12.84
N LYS A 326 -3.00 -20.87 -12.99
CA LYS A 326 -4.45 -20.98 -12.94
C LYS A 326 -4.94 -22.20 -12.15
N PRO A 327 -4.50 -22.37 -10.88
CA PRO A 327 -4.91 -23.48 -10.04
C PRO A 327 -6.44 -23.50 -9.87
N LYS A 328 -6.98 -24.70 -9.64
CA LYS A 328 -8.40 -24.89 -9.35
C LYS A 328 -8.64 -24.72 -7.85
N ASN A 329 -9.73 -24.06 -7.49
CA ASN A 329 -10.20 -24.05 -6.11
C ASN A 329 -10.90 -25.37 -5.74
N ILE A 330 -11.37 -25.50 -4.49
CA ILE A 330 -12.09 -26.68 -4.01
C ILE A 330 -13.37 -27.01 -4.82
N LYS A 331 -13.92 -26.03 -5.54
CA LYS A 331 -15.10 -26.19 -6.41
C LYS A 331 -14.73 -26.57 -7.85
N GLY A 332 -13.45 -26.82 -8.12
CA GLY A 332 -12.94 -27.16 -9.46
C GLY A 332 -12.84 -25.98 -10.43
N VAL A 333 -13.05 -24.74 -9.95
CA VAL A 333 -13.02 -23.53 -10.78
C VAL A 333 -11.60 -23.01 -10.89
N GLU A 334 -11.10 -22.83 -12.12
CA GLU A 334 -9.80 -22.23 -12.38
C GLU A 334 -9.77 -20.78 -11.89
N LYS A 335 -8.73 -20.42 -11.15
CA LYS A 335 -8.46 -19.06 -10.68
C LYS A 335 -7.17 -18.58 -11.32
N GLN A 336 -7.31 -17.83 -12.41
CA GLN A 336 -6.20 -17.21 -13.11
C GLN A 336 -5.53 -16.17 -12.22
N LEU A 337 -4.20 -16.18 -12.17
CA LEU A 337 -3.37 -15.21 -11.47
C LEU A 337 -3.35 -13.86 -12.21
N GLY A 338 -3.42 -12.76 -11.45
CA GLY A 338 -3.17 -11.40 -11.94
C GLY A 338 -4.31 -10.70 -12.68
N VAL A 339 -5.42 -11.38 -12.94
CA VAL A 339 -6.58 -10.77 -13.60
C VAL A 339 -7.38 -9.89 -12.64
N TRP A 340 -8.05 -8.88 -13.18
CA TRP A 340 -9.16 -8.19 -12.52
C TRP A 340 -10.33 -9.17 -12.39
N ASP A 341 -10.65 -9.55 -11.15
CA ASP A 341 -11.83 -10.37 -10.80
C ASP A 341 -12.95 -9.46 -10.31
N TYR A 342 -14.18 -9.78 -10.71
CA TYR A 342 -15.34 -8.99 -10.33
C TYR A 342 -15.91 -9.51 -9.01
N GLU A 343 -15.84 -8.70 -7.95
CA GLU A 343 -16.30 -9.08 -6.61
C GLU A 343 -17.80 -8.79 -6.37
N GLY A 344 -18.47 -8.25 -7.38
CA GLY A 344 -19.89 -7.94 -7.36
C GLY A 344 -20.17 -6.44 -7.28
N GLU A 345 -21.46 -6.14 -7.09
CA GLU A 345 -21.97 -4.78 -6.99
C GLU A 345 -22.37 -4.46 -5.55
N TYR A 346 -22.19 -3.20 -5.16
CA TYR A 346 -22.75 -2.63 -3.95
C TYR A 346 -23.96 -1.78 -4.31
N ASP A 347 -25.05 -1.94 -3.55
CA ASP A 347 -26.26 -1.13 -3.75
C ASP A 347 -25.95 0.34 -3.47
N GLU A 348 -25.18 0.58 -2.40
CA GLU A 348 -24.77 1.89 -1.91
C GLU A 348 -23.32 1.82 -1.39
N PHE A 349 -22.53 2.86 -1.67
CA PHE A 349 -21.15 3.02 -1.24
C PHE A 349 -20.86 4.48 -0.93
N MET A 350 -20.10 4.74 0.14
CA MET A 350 -19.61 6.08 0.48
C MET A 350 -18.19 5.97 1.02
N THR A 351 -17.33 6.89 0.61
CA THR A 351 -15.95 7.02 1.12
C THR A 351 -15.73 8.41 1.68
N LEU A 352 -14.93 8.50 2.74
CA LEU A 352 -14.44 9.74 3.36
C LEU A 352 -12.93 9.91 3.17
N GLY A 353 -12.30 9.03 2.39
CA GLY A 353 -10.85 9.03 2.15
C GLY A 353 -10.23 7.63 2.22
N ALA A 354 -8.90 7.59 2.20
CA ALA A 354 -8.13 6.34 2.26
C ALA A 354 -8.51 5.49 3.48
N LYS A 355 -8.90 4.22 3.23
CA LYS A 355 -9.32 3.23 4.24
C LYS A 355 -10.45 3.71 5.16
N ARG A 356 -11.31 4.60 4.66
CA ARG A 356 -12.49 5.14 5.36
C ARG A 356 -13.69 5.07 4.43
N TYR A 357 -14.34 3.92 4.36
CA TYR A 357 -15.53 3.72 3.52
C TYR A 357 -16.56 2.81 4.16
N MET A 358 -17.79 2.91 3.68
CA MET A 358 -18.91 2.07 4.06
C MET A 358 -19.70 1.68 2.82
N TYR A 359 -20.23 0.46 2.82
CA TYR A 359 -21.11 0.00 1.74
C TYR A 359 -22.25 -0.88 2.26
N ARG A 360 -23.31 -0.96 1.44
CA ARG A 360 -24.43 -1.86 1.63
C ARG A 360 -24.59 -2.78 0.43
N LYS A 361 -24.83 -4.06 0.71
CA LYS A 361 -25.18 -5.08 -0.28
C LYS A 361 -26.34 -5.93 0.24
N GLY A 362 -27.52 -5.73 -0.32
CA GLY A 362 -28.78 -6.21 0.24
C GLY A 362 -28.99 -5.68 1.65
N ASN A 363 -29.21 -6.57 2.62
CA ASN A 363 -29.38 -6.20 4.03
C ASN A 363 -28.07 -6.11 4.81
N ASN A 364 -26.93 -6.37 4.18
CA ASN A 364 -25.63 -6.40 4.85
C ASN A 364 -24.93 -5.04 4.77
N TRP A 365 -24.54 -4.52 5.92
CA TRP A 365 -23.78 -3.28 6.07
C TRP A 365 -22.33 -3.61 6.42
N THR A 366 -21.38 -2.97 5.74
CA THR A 366 -19.95 -3.14 6.02
C THR A 366 -19.26 -1.79 6.16
N LEU A 367 -18.55 -1.62 7.27
CA LEU A 367 -17.71 -0.46 7.56
C LEU A 367 -16.24 -0.85 7.49
N THR A 368 -15.43 -0.01 6.86
CA THR A 368 -13.97 -0.04 6.93
C THR A 368 -13.47 1.35 7.30
N VAL A 369 -12.95 1.47 8.53
CA VAL A 369 -12.28 2.68 9.02
C VAL A 369 -10.99 2.22 9.68
N ALA A 370 -9.85 2.61 9.12
CA ALA A 370 -8.54 2.25 9.68
C ALA A 370 -8.43 2.75 11.13
N GLY A 371 -8.15 1.83 12.05
CA GLY A 371 -8.09 2.11 13.49
C GLY A 371 -9.40 1.87 14.25
N VAL A 372 -10.48 1.45 13.58
CA VAL A 372 -11.77 1.11 14.20
C VAL A 372 -12.12 -0.35 13.91
N ASN A 373 -12.61 -1.06 14.91
CA ASN A 373 -13.14 -2.40 14.75
C ASN A 373 -14.39 -2.38 13.85
N LYS A 374 -14.34 -3.11 12.73
CA LYS A 374 -15.39 -3.10 11.71
C LYS A 374 -16.78 -3.45 12.25
N LYS A 375 -16.88 -4.41 13.18
CA LYS A 375 -18.17 -4.86 13.73
C LYS A 375 -18.71 -3.87 14.75
N MET A 376 -17.88 -3.45 15.70
CA MET A 376 -18.29 -2.51 16.76
C MET A 376 -18.66 -1.15 16.18
N GLY A 377 -17.84 -0.61 15.28
CA GLY A 377 -18.13 0.66 14.61
C GLY A 377 -19.42 0.62 13.79
N MET A 378 -19.66 -0.48 13.06
CA MET A 378 -20.91 -0.64 12.30
C MET A 378 -22.14 -0.75 13.22
N GLN A 379 -22.04 -1.49 14.32
CA GLN A 379 -23.11 -1.59 15.32
C GLN A 379 -23.44 -0.22 15.93
N TYR A 380 -22.43 0.60 16.22
CA TYR A 380 -22.63 1.96 16.70
C TYR A 380 -23.42 2.83 15.72
N LEU A 381 -23.08 2.78 14.42
CA LEU A 381 -23.81 3.54 13.39
C LEU A 381 -25.25 3.05 13.22
N LEU A 382 -25.49 1.74 13.28
CA LEU A 382 -26.84 1.16 13.25
C LEU A 382 -27.67 1.62 14.46
N MET A 383 -27.08 1.59 15.66
CA MET A 383 -27.73 2.06 16.88
C MET A 383 -28.08 3.55 16.78
N ARG A 384 -27.17 4.39 16.27
CA ARG A 384 -27.46 5.82 16.04
C ARG A 384 -28.61 6.02 15.07
N ALA A 385 -28.62 5.31 13.95
CA ALA A 385 -29.70 5.39 12.96
C ALA A 385 -31.05 4.99 13.56
N GLN A 386 -31.09 3.88 14.31
CA GLN A 386 -32.31 3.44 14.98
C GLN A 386 -32.80 4.47 16.01
N ARG A 387 -31.90 5.00 16.85
CA ARG A 387 -32.24 6.00 17.86
C ARG A 387 -32.84 7.26 17.23
N TRP A 388 -32.27 7.74 16.13
CA TRP A 388 -32.80 8.91 15.42
C TRP A 388 -34.14 8.64 14.74
N ASN A 389 -34.34 7.45 14.16
CA ASN A 389 -35.63 7.08 13.56
C ASN A 389 -36.77 6.95 14.58
N CYS A 390 -36.47 6.73 15.86
CA CYS A 390 -37.45 6.73 16.95
C CYS A 390 -37.65 8.12 17.58
N SER A 391 -36.91 9.14 17.14
CA SER A 391 -36.99 10.49 17.70
C SER A 391 -38.20 11.24 17.14
N PRO A 392 -38.98 11.95 17.98
CA PRO A 392 -40.02 12.87 17.51
C PRO A 392 -39.47 13.99 16.59
N ALA A 393 -38.18 14.26 16.65
CA ALA A 393 -37.50 15.26 15.82
C ALA A 393 -37.01 14.71 14.46
N ALA A 394 -37.30 13.45 14.12
CA ALA A 394 -36.89 12.87 12.86
C ALA A 394 -37.60 13.55 11.68
N THR A 395 -36.85 14.26 10.85
CA THR A 395 -37.37 14.94 9.65
C THR A 395 -37.26 14.08 8.38
N LYS A 396 -36.54 12.96 8.46
CA LYS A 396 -36.32 11.99 7.39
C LYS A 396 -35.96 10.63 7.97
N ILE A 397 -35.87 9.60 7.11
CA ILE A 397 -35.30 8.31 7.48
C ILE A 397 -33.79 8.45 7.60
N TYR A 398 -33.25 8.10 8.75
CA TYR A 398 -31.82 8.04 9.03
C TYR A 398 -31.29 6.64 8.77
N THR A 399 -30.23 6.56 7.98
CA THR A 399 -29.46 5.33 7.73
C THR A 399 -28.07 5.49 8.33
N PRO A 400 -27.27 4.42 8.45
CA PRO A 400 -25.86 4.56 8.83
C PRO A 400 -25.09 5.60 8.01
N PHE A 401 -25.37 5.73 6.69
CA PHE A 401 -24.74 6.76 5.83
C PHE A 401 -25.04 8.19 6.31
N SER A 402 -26.17 8.42 6.98
CA SER A 402 -26.52 9.73 7.53
C SER A 402 -25.56 10.22 8.61
N PHE A 403 -24.80 9.31 9.23
CA PHE A 403 -23.83 9.62 10.29
C PHE A 403 -22.38 9.40 9.84
N PHE A 404 -22.17 8.85 8.66
CA PHE A 404 -20.83 8.59 8.12
C PHE A 404 -20.29 9.83 7.42
N ASN A 405 -19.79 10.78 8.22
CA ASN A 405 -19.24 12.04 7.76
C ASN A 405 -17.91 12.38 8.46
N ILE A 406 -17.29 13.48 8.06
CA ILE A 406 -15.96 13.91 8.55
C ILE A 406 -15.92 14.26 10.04
N ASP A 407 -17.07 14.55 10.65
CA ASP A 407 -17.20 14.90 12.08
C ASP A 407 -17.53 13.67 12.95
N LEU A 408 -17.54 12.47 12.35
CA LEU A 408 -17.85 11.24 13.07
C LEU A 408 -16.74 10.90 14.08
N THR A 409 -17.14 10.83 15.34
CA THR A 409 -16.35 10.24 16.43
C THR A 409 -16.99 8.93 16.89
N PHE A 410 -16.16 7.89 17.00
CA PHE A 410 -16.47 6.63 17.67
C PHE A 410 -16.00 6.72 19.13
N PRO A 411 -16.92 6.63 20.10
CA PRO A 411 -16.58 6.51 21.50
C PRO A 411 -15.69 5.30 21.79
N ALA A 412 -14.96 5.31 22.91
CA ALA A 412 -14.01 4.25 23.28
C ALA A 412 -14.66 2.85 23.31
N GLU A 413 -15.88 2.76 23.83
CA GLU A 413 -16.67 1.53 23.91
C GLU A 413 -17.12 0.98 22.55
N HIS A 414 -17.01 1.78 21.49
CA HIS A 414 -17.49 1.45 20.14
C HIS A 414 -16.39 1.50 19.07
N SER A 415 -15.23 2.10 19.37
CA SER A 415 -14.08 2.13 18.47
C SER A 415 -13.44 0.75 18.36
N GLY A 416 -13.41 -0.02 19.45
CA GLY A 416 -12.62 -1.26 19.56
C GLY A 416 -11.12 -1.02 19.39
N ARG A 417 -10.67 0.23 19.58
CA ARG A 417 -9.26 0.65 19.55
C ARG A 417 -8.74 0.67 20.97
N ASN A 418 -7.55 0.11 21.17
CA ASN A 418 -6.83 0.23 22.43
C ASN A 418 -5.59 1.11 22.27
N VAL A 419 -5.27 1.87 23.31
CA VAL A 419 -3.98 2.53 23.51
C VAL A 419 -3.15 1.67 24.43
N LEU A 420 -1.87 1.53 24.10
CA LEU A 420 -0.88 0.92 24.96
C LEU A 420 -0.03 2.02 25.58
N THR A 421 -0.01 2.05 26.90
CA THR A 421 0.88 2.91 27.67
C THR A 421 1.96 2.03 28.27
N TYR A 422 3.19 2.24 27.82
CA TYR A 422 4.36 1.60 28.41
C TYR A 422 4.68 2.29 29.74
N ILE A 423 4.81 1.49 30.78
CA ILE A 423 5.15 1.91 32.14
C ILE A 423 6.54 1.37 32.40
N ASP A 424 7.54 2.18 32.14
CA ASP A 424 8.94 1.76 32.26
C ASP A 424 9.49 1.93 33.68
N ASP A 425 8.74 2.61 34.55
CA ASP A 425 9.06 2.73 35.97
C ASP A 425 8.57 1.51 36.75
N LYS A 426 9.42 1.05 37.67
CA LYS A 426 9.06 0.03 38.67
C LYS A 426 7.77 0.40 39.41
N LYS A 427 6.84 -0.55 39.52
CA LYS A 427 5.61 -0.46 40.33
C LYS A 427 5.60 -1.58 41.37
N GLU A 428 5.23 -1.24 42.59
CA GLU A 428 5.01 -2.20 43.67
C GLU A 428 3.72 -1.85 44.42
N GLY A 429 3.07 -2.86 44.98
CA GLY A 429 1.82 -2.68 45.72
C GLY A 429 1.21 -3.99 46.15
N ASP A 430 0.05 -3.89 46.80
CA ASP A 430 -0.70 -5.05 47.28
C ASP A 430 -2.02 -5.16 46.49
N ILE A 431 -2.33 -6.36 46.00
CA ILE A 431 -3.58 -6.67 45.28
C ILE A 431 -4.37 -7.73 46.05
N GLU A 432 -5.65 -7.45 46.33
CA GLU A 432 -6.57 -8.38 46.97
C GLU A 432 -7.33 -9.18 45.90
N ASP A 433 -7.30 -10.51 46.00
CA ASP A 433 -8.06 -11.37 45.09
C ASP A 433 -9.56 -11.42 45.45
N TYR A 434 -10.37 -12.08 44.62
CA TYR A 434 -11.81 -12.18 44.83
C TYR A 434 -12.22 -12.97 46.09
N THR A 435 -11.26 -13.58 46.80
CA THR A 435 -11.45 -14.31 48.06
C THR A 435 -10.96 -13.53 49.28
N GLY A 436 -10.40 -12.33 49.09
CA GLY A 436 -9.88 -11.48 50.16
C GLY A 436 -8.43 -11.75 50.52
N ILE A 437 -7.69 -12.56 49.73
CA ILE A 437 -6.27 -12.82 49.96
C ILE A 437 -5.46 -11.72 49.30
N VAL A 438 -4.59 -11.09 50.08
CA VAL A 438 -3.71 -10.00 49.63
C VAL A 438 -2.37 -10.57 49.16
N TYR A 439 -1.98 -10.20 47.95
CA TYR A 439 -0.70 -10.52 47.32
C TYR A 439 0.11 -9.26 47.11
N HIS A 440 1.36 -9.25 47.55
CA HIS A 440 2.31 -8.22 47.18
C HIS A 440 2.84 -8.49 45.76
N PHE A 441 2.86 -7.46 44.91
CA PHE A 441 3.48 -7.53 43.59
C PHE A 441 4.56 -6.46 43.46
N GLU A 442 5.58 -6.79 42.67
CA GLU A 442 6.69 -5.92 42.32
C GLU A 442 7.00 -6.16 40.84
N GLU A 443 6.70 -5.19 39.99
CA GLU A 443 6.88 -5.28 38.55
C GLU A 443 7.87 -4.20 38.10
N GLY A 444 8.94 -4.60 37.42
CA GLY A 444 9.97 -3.67 36.95
C GLY A 444 9.51 -2.80 35.77
N SER A 445 8.52 -3.25 35.01
CA SER A 445 7.85 -2.50 33.94
C SER A 445 6.48 -3.11 33.66
N GLY A 446 5.61 -2.41 32.93
CA GLY A 446 4.29 -2.91 32.56
C GLY A 446 3.75 -2.27 31.29
N ILE A 447 2.71 -2.88 30.72
CA ILE A 447 1.95 -2.30 29.61
C ILE A 447 0.50 -2.19 30.04
N HIS A 448 0.01 -0.97 30.19
CA HIS A 448 -1.40 -0.70 30.41
C HIS A 448 -2.12 -0.60 29.06
N MET A 449 -3.21 -1.36 28.90
CA MET A 449 -4.03 -1.36 27.70
C MET A 449 -5.43 -0.83 28.04
N GLU A 450 -5.81 0.29 27.44
CA GLU A 450 -7.13 0.89 27.64
C GLU A 450 -7.83 1.17 26.30
N SER A 451 -9.16 1.13 26.30
CA SER A 451 -9.93 1.51 25.12
C SER A 451 -9.91 3.02 24.91
N THR A 452 -9.81 3.45 23.66
CA THR A 452 -9.71 4.87 23.29
C THR A 452 -10.71 5.25 22.21
N GLU A 453 -11.07 6.53 22.13
CA GLU A 453 -11.91 7.03 21.04
C GLU A 453 -11.19 7.07 19.69
N TYR A 454 -11.98 7.23 18.63
CA TYR A 454 -11.48 7.52 17.29
C TYR A 454 -12.28 8.65 16.65
N SER A 455 -11.60 9.71 16.24
CA SER A 455 -12.20 10.82 15.50
C SER A 455 -11.68 10.84 14.06
N MET A 456 -12.57 11.10 13.10
CA MET A 456 -12.24 11.13 11.67
C MET A 456 -11.37 12.33 11.27
N ASN A 457 -11.52 13.47 11.94
CA ASN A 457 -10.87 14.77 11.73
C ASN A 457 -9.85 14.81 10.58
N PRO A 458 -10.29 15.05 9.33
CA PRO A 458 -9.37 15.20 8.20
C PRO A 458 -8.49 16.44 8.38
N MET A 459 -7.32 16.44 7.74
CA MET A 459 -6.43 17.61 7.76
C MET A 459 -7.11 18.81 7.10
N LYS A 460 -6.89 20.01 7.64
CA LYS A 460 -7.48 21.26 7.15
C LYS A 460 -7.18 21.52 5.67
N GLU A 461 -5.96 21.21 5.24
CA GLU A 461 -5.52 21.35 3.84
C GLU A 461 -6.39 20.52 2.89
N PHE A 462 -6.70 19.28 3.25
CA PHE A 462 -7.58 18.43 2.45
C PHE A 462 -9.01 18.97 2.41
N LEU A 463 -9.53 19.50 3.51
CA LEU A 463 -10.84 20.15 3.49
C LEU A 463 -10.87 21.36 2.55
N ASN A 464 -9.85 22.21 2.59
CA ASN A 464 -9.72 23.35 1.68
C ASN A 464 -9.71 22.90 0.21
N TYR A 465 -8.96 21.85 -0.10
CA TYR A 465 -8.93 21.26 -1.45
C TYR A 465 -10.29 20.70 -1.89
N LEU A 466 -11.00 19.99 -1.01
CA LEU A 466 -12.35 19.52 -1.31
C LEU A 466 -13.34 20.66 -1.57
N PHE A 467 -13.19 21.79 -0.86
CA PHE A 467 -14.03 22.96 -1.09
C PHE A 467 -13.72 23.63 -2.43
N SER A 468 -12.44 23.76 -2.82
CA SER A 468 -12.07 24.39 -4.10
C SER A 468 -12.64 23.64 -5.31
N ILE A 469 -12.58 22.31 -5.32
CA ILE A 469 -13.14 21.50 -6.42
C ILE A 469 -14.68 21.60 -6.48
N LYS A 470 -15.33 21.72 -5.31
CA LYS A 470 -16.79 21.80 -5.22
C LYS A 470 -17.33 23.16 -5.62
N GLU A 471 -16.56 24.24 -5.49
CA GLU A 471 -16.97 25.57 -5.96
C GLU A 471 -16.88 25.71 -7.49
N GLU A 472 -15.95 25.02 -8.15
CA GLU A 472 -15.81 25.00 -9.62
C GLU A 472 -16.86 24.16 -10.35
N SER A 473 -17.67 23.37 -9.63
CA SER A 473 -18.69 22.46 -10.18
C SER A 473 -20.13 22.98 -10.12
N TRP A 474 -20.31 24.27 -9.80
CA TRP A 474 -21.57 25.05 -9.91
C TRP A 474 -21.42 26.19 -10.91
#